data_AF-A0A8K0Y3C0-F1
#
_entry.id   AF-A0A8K0Y3C0-F1
#
_cell.length_a   1.000
_cell.length_b   1.000
_cell.length_c   1.000
_cell.angle_alpha   90.00
_cell.angle_beta   90.00
_cell.angle_gamma   90.00
#
_symmetry.space_group_name_H-M   'P 1'
#
loop_
_entity.id
_entity.type
_entity.pdbx_description
1 polymer ?
#
loop_
_entity_poly.entity_id
_entity_poly.type
_entity_poly.pdbx_seq_one_letter_code
_entity_poly.pdbx_strand_id
1 'polypeptide(L)'
;MINEILFFSIVAGIIFLGFGGEIFFKRTGISYYLFLILIGIILGPILNIFPRTPLIPVLGIFASFTLIMILFYSGMDMKIREVIRGSPRTVLQVTIYVISSIFIIGLALHFILKWELIQSLIFGSMVGGETASVVVIPLSRSLRLGQGTITFLTLESILNSIYTIVFYSAFLGMYKTGGTNWIAPIVTIGMNFTIGITLGVILSIVWMFTLKFFRDFKYTYVLTLGLVLITYAVTEELHGSGLVAVLIFGLFLGSSKTVLSRLRQKFDVAELNAQFHKFQGEISFLMETFFFVFLGLVFVIEPSKILSNLVLGVVILGILLMFRFVATKISTRNSELYAGQAHDIFDMCAGCSACHVIDCGAGRRTAACKYVCGIGSICNHSDKCCNHNWLDVSYTKKSQGRKLQLVAKF
;
A
#
# COMPACT_ATOMS: atom_id res chain seq x y z
N MET A 1 30.80 8.93 24.72
CA MET A 1 30.78 9.70 23.46
C MET A 1 30.81 8.71 22.32
N ILE A 2 29.89 8.82 21.35
CA ILE A 2 29.92 7.98 20.15
C ILE A 2 31.12 8.45 19.32
N ASN A 3 32.12 7.59 19.11
CA ASN A 3 33.22 7.86 18.19
C ASN A 3 32.70 7.82 16.75
N GLU A 4 33.23 8.65 15.86
CA GLU A 4 32.88 8.69 14.43
C GLU A 4 32.95 7.29 13.79
N ILE A 5 33.96 6.50 14.14
CA ILE A 5 34.14 5.12 13.67
C ILE A 5 32.95 4.24 14.08
N LEU A 6 32.50 4.35 15.34
CA LEU A 6 31.36 3.58 15.86
C LEU A 6 30.07 4.01 15.16
N PHE A 7 29.90 5.31 14.92
CA PHE A 7 28.75 5.84 14.19
C PHE A 7 28.67 5.28 12.77
N PHE A 8 29.75 5.39 11.97
CA PHE A 8 29.77 4.85 10.61
C PHE A 8 29.61 3.33 10.57
N SER A 9 30.18 2.61 11.55
CA SER A 9 30.02 1.16 11.67
C SER A 9 28.57 0.77 11.91
N ILE A 10 27.85 1.50 12.77
CA ILE A 10 26.43 1.27 13.04
C ILE A 10 25.58 1.59 11.81
N VAL A 11 25.84 2.72 11.14
CA VAL A 11 25.13 3.11 9.90
C VAL A 11 25.32 2.03 8.83
N ALA A 12 26.55 1.58 8.60
CA ALA A 12 26.84 0.50 7.67
C ALA A 12 26.10 -0.80 8.08
N GLY A 13 26.15 -1.15 9.37
CA GLY A 13 25.43 -2.29 9.92
C GLY A 13 23.93 -2.24 9.65
N ILE A 14 23.29 -1.08 9.85
CA ILE A 14 21.87 -0.87 9.56
C ILE A 14 21.57 -1.09 8.07
N ILE A 15 22.41 -0.60 7.16
CA ILE A 15 22.24 -0.80 5.71
C ILE A 15 22.36 -2.28 5.34
N PHE A 16 23.39 -2.97 5.84
CA PHE A 16 23.55 -4.41 5.60
C PHE A 16 22.39 -5.23 6.15
N LEU A 17 21.88 -4.87 7.34
CA LEU A 17 20.74 -5.53 7.97
C LEU A 17 19.44 -5.25 7.20
N GLY A 18 19.23 -4.03 6.71
CA GLY A 18 18.09 -3.71 5.85
C GLY A 18 18.11 -4.52 4.56
N PHE A 19 19.25 -4.55 3.87
CA PHE A 19 19.41 -5.33 2.64
C PHE A 19 19.26 -6.84 2.87
N GLY A 20 19.87 -7.38 3.94
CA GLY A 20 19.69 -8.77 4.34
C GLY A 20 18.25 -9.10 4.71
N GLY A 21 17.57 -8.17 5.40
CA GLY A 21 16.16 -8.25 5.74
C GLY A 21 15.25 -8.32 4.52
N GLU A 22 15.51 -7.53 3.48
CA GLU A 22 14.78 -7.57 2.21
C GLU A 22 14.93 -8.93 1.51
N ILE A 23 16.13 -9.52 1.52
CA ILE A 23 16.37 -10.88 1.00
C ILE A 23 15.56 -11.91 1.81
N PHE A 24 15.53 -11.74 3.14
CA PHE A 24 14.76 -12.60 4.03
C PHE A 24 13.25 -12.48 3.79
N PHE A 25 12.74 -11.27 3.60
CA PHE A 25 11.34 -10.99 3.26
C PHE A 25 10.93 -11.70 1.98
N LYS A 26 11.76 -11.65 0.92
CA LYS A 26 11.48 -12.35 -0.34
C LYS A 26 11.36 -13.87 -0.20
N ARG A 27 12.00 -14.46 0.80
CA ARG A 27 11.94 -15.91 1.06
C ARG A 27 10.81 -16.32 2.00
N THR A 28 10.55 -15.54 3.04
CA THR A 28 9.63 -15.92 4.13
C THR A 28 8.29 -15.21 4.09
N GLY A 29 8.17 -14.11 3.34
CA GLY A 29 6.99 -13.24 3.34
C GLY A 29 6.80 -12.41 4.61
N ILE A 30 7.70 -12.52 5.59
CA ILE A 30 7.65 -11.75 6.85
C ILE A 30 8.31 -10.40 6.64
N SER A 31 7.55 -9.32 6.87
CA SER A 31 8.03 -7.95 6.67
C SER A 31 9.32 -7.66 7.44
N TYR A 32 10.36 -7.23 6.71
CA TYR A 32 11.67 -6.96 7.28
C TYR A 32 11.69 -5.76 8.24
N TYR A 33 10.70 -4.87 8.15
CA TYR A 33 10.54 -3.72 9.04
C TYR A 33 10.46 -4.13 10.53
N LEU A 34 9.85 -5.29 10.83
CA LEU A 34 9.76 -5.81 12.20
C LEU A 34 11.16 -6.08 12.78
N PHE A 35 12.05 -6.67 11.98
CA PHE A 35 13.42 -6.94 12.41
C PHE A 35 14.20 -5.63 12.64
N LEU A 36 14.01 -4.63 11.78
CA LEU A 36 14.66 -3.33 11.93
C LEU A 36 14.21 -2.61 13.21
N ILE A 37 12.91 -2.65 13.53
CA ILE A 37 12.40 -2.10 14.80
C ILE A 37 13.04 -2.84 15.98
N LEU A 38 13.12 -4.17 15.95
CA LEU A 38 13.75 -4.96 17.02
C LEU A 38 15.23 -4.59 17.21
N ILE A 39 15.97 -4.42 16.11
CA ILE A 39 17.37 -3.96 16.16
C ILE A 39 17.44 -2.57 16.81
N GLY A 40 16.56 -1.65 16.44
CA GLY A 40 16.45 -0.34 17.08
C GLY A 40 16.18 -0.44 18.58
N ILE A 41 15.28 -1.32 19.01
CA ILE A 41 14.99 -1.55 20.43
C ILE A 41 16.24 -2.07 21.18
N ILE A 42 17.02 -2.95 20.55
CA ILE A 42 18.27 -3.45 21.11
C ILE A 42 19.29 -2.31 21.24
N LEU A 43 19.51 -1.52 20.20
CA LEU A 43 20.49 -0.45 20.19
C LEU A 43 20.13 0.73 21.11
N GLY A 44 18.84 1.04 21.25
CA GLY A 44 18.33 2.15 22.05
C GLY A 44 18.06 1.73 23.49
N PRO A 45 16.83 1.33 23.86
CA PRO A 45 16.46 1.00 25.25
C PRO A 45 17.33 -0.05 25.96
N ILE A 46 17.79 -1.09 25.25
CA ILE A 46 18.48 -2.22 25.89
C ILE A 46 19.97 -1.93 26.10
N LEU A 47 20.68 -1.55 25.02
CA LEU A 47 22.13 -1.30 25.08
C LEU A 47 22.49 0.16 25.40
N ASN A 48 21.52 1.09 25.31
CA ASN A 48 21.67 2.53 25.56
C ASN A 48 22.85 3.17 24.79
N ILE A 49 23.12 2.69 23.58
CA ILE A 49 24.20 3.20 22.72
C ILE A 49 23.83 4.60 22.21
N PHE A 50 22.56 4.79 21.89
CA PHE A 50 22.00 6.08 21.47
C PHE A 50 20.96 6.57 22.49
N PRO A 51 21.32 7.51 23.38
CA PRO A 51 20.38 8.04 24.35
C PRO A 51 19.26 8.84 23.67
N ARG A 52 18.01 8.63 24.12
CA ARG A 52 16.80 9.16 23.50
C ARG A 52 16.74 10.69 23.43
N THR A 53 17.14 11.39 24.50
CA THR A 53 16.95 12.84 24.67
C THR A 53 17.60 13.68 23.55
N PRO A 54 18.89 13.49 23.21
CA PRO A 54 19.51 14.23 22.10
C PRO A 54 19.01 13.82 20.72
N LEU A 55 18.40 12.63 20.58
CA LEU A 55 17.90 12.14 19.28
C LEU A 55 16.56 12.76 18.90
N ILE A 56 15.68 13.07 19.86
CA ILE A 56 14.29 13.49 19.58
C ILE A 56 14.19 14.63 18.55
N PRO A 57 14.95 15.74 18.64
CA PRO A 57 14.85 16.83 17.67
C PRO A 57 15.30 16.42 16.26
N VAL A 58 16.42 15.69 16.17
CA VAL A 58 16.99 15.20 14.90
C VAL A 58 16.02 14.22 14.24
N LEU A 59 15.43 13.35 15.06
CA LEU A 59 14.44 12.37 14.62
C LEU A 59 13.16 13.01 14.11
N GLY A 60 12.71 14.12 14.69
CA GLY A 60 11.53 14.84 14.20
C GLY A 60 11.70 15.33 12.76
N ILE A 61 12.82 16.00 12.48
CA ILE A 61 13.13 16.50 11.13
C ILE A 61 13.35 15.33 10.16
N PHE A 62 14.14 14.34 10.58
CA PHE A 62 14.42 13.16 9.77
C PHE A 62 13.15 12.36 9.45
N ALA A 63 12.24 12.18 10.41
CA ALA A 63 10.97 11.49 10.23
C ALA A 63 10.08 12.22 9.23
N SER A 64 9.96 13.55 9.34
CA SER A 64 9.18 14.34 8.37
C SER A 64 9.77 14.22 6.96
N PHE A 65 11.10 14.35 6.82
CA PHE A 65 11.77 14.19 5.53
C PHE A 65 11.60 12.78 4.95
N THR A 66 11.76 11.76 5.78
CA THR A 66 11.55 10.36 5.39
C THR A 66 10.12 10.12 4.91
N LEU A 67 9.13 10.63 5.66
CA LEU A 67 7.73 10.50 5.30
C LEU A 67 7.40 11.18 3.96
N ILE A 68 7.97 12.36 3.70
CA ILE A 68 7.84 13.04 2.39
C ILE A 68 8.38 12.13 1.27
N MET A 69 9.56 11.55 1.44
CA MET A 69 10.18 10.68 0.43
C MET A 69 9.39 9.39 0.20
N ILE A 70 8.94 8.74 1.29
CA ILE A 70 8.14 7.51 1.21
C ILE A 70 6.79 7.80 0.54
N LEU A 71 6.09 8.87 0.91
CA LEU A 71 4.81 9.22 0.31
C LEU A 71 4.95 9.63 -1.15
N PHE A 72 6.02 10.34 -1.50
CA PHE A 72 6.31 10.66 -2.90
C PHE A 72 6.51 9.38 -3.73
N TYR A 73 7.30 8.42 -3.21
CA TYR A 73 7.49 7.12 -3.86
C TYR A 73 6.19 6.33 -3.96
N SER A 74 5.44 6.23 -2.87
CA SER A 74 4.13 5.60 -2.83
C SER A 74 3.20 6.22 -3.88
N GLY A 75 3.20 7.55 -4.01
CA GLY A 75 2.45 8.25 -5.05
C GLY A 75 2.89 7.83 -6.46
N MET A 76 4.19 7.80 -6.74
CA MET A 76 4.70 7.40 -8.06
C MET A 76 4.41 5.95 -8.43
N ASP A 77 4.31 5.05 -7.44
CA ASP A 77 3.94 3.65 -7.67
C ASP A 77 2.45 3.47 -7.99
N MET A 78 1.61 4.41 -7.54
CA MET A 78 0.18 4.39 -7.79
C MET A 78 -0.17 4.77 -9.24
N LYS A 79 -1.11 4.02 -9.81
CA LYS A 79 -1.62 4.26 -11.17
C LYS A 79 -2.91 5.07 -11.12
N ILE A 80 -2.84 6.34 -11.56
CA ILE A 80 -4.02 7.23 -11.63
C ILE A 80 -5.17 6.63 -12.45
N ARG A 81 -4.85 5.79 -13.44
CA ARG A 81 -5.85 5.11 -14.26
C ARG A 81 -6.74 4.19 -13.43
N GLU A 82 -6.17 3.50 -12.44
CA GLU A 82 -6.92 2.62 -11.56
C GLU A 82 -7.81 3.46 -10.64
N VAL A 83 -7.29 4.56 -10.09
CA VAL A 83 -8.05 5.55 -9.30
C VAL A 83 -9.25 6.09 -10.08
N ILE A 84 -9.06 6.55 -11.32
CA ILE A 84 -10.13 7.16 -12.13
C ILE A 84 -11.12 6.12 -12.68
N ARG A 85 -10.66 4.90 -12.98
CA ARG A 85 -11.53 3.81 -13.44
C ARG A 85 -12.21 3.06 -12.30
N GLY A 86 -11.88 3.38 -11.05
CA GLY A 86 -12.54 2.82 -9.89
C GLY A 86 -14.04 3.05 -9.97
N SER A 87 -14.80 2.00 -9.68
CA SER A 87 -16.25 2.12 -9.61
C SER A 87 -16.61 3.10 -8.48
N PRO A 88 -17.55 4.05 -8.68
CA PRO A 88 -18.00 4.94 -7.62
C PRO A 88 -18.52 4.16 -6.39
N ARG A 89 -19.02 2.95 -6.61
CA ARG A 89 -19.39 2.02 -5.52
C ARG A 89 -18.18 1.63 -4.66
N THR A 90 -17.03 1.35 -5.29
CA THR A 90 -15.78 1.01 -4.58
C THR A 90 -15.29 2.18 -3.74
N VAL A 91 -15.29 3.40 -4.29
CA VAL A 91 -14.87 4.59 -3.55
C VAL A 91 -15.76 4.81 -2.33
N LEU A 92 -17.08 4.77 -2.51
CA LEU A 92 -18.03 4.95 -1.42
C LEU A 92 -17.85 3.87 -0.33
N GLN A 93 -17.69 2.62 -0.74
CA GLN A 93 -17.51 1.49 0.17
C GLN A 93 -16.23 1.63 1.01
N VAL A 94 -15.10 1.99 0.38
CA VAL A 94 -13.84 2.21 1.08
C VAL A 94 -13.95 3.41 2.02
N THR A 95 -14.59 4.49 1.59
CA THR A 95 -14.84 5.68 2.43
C THR A 95 -15.59 5.30 3.70
N ILE A 96 -16.71 4.59 3.56
CA ILE A 96 -17.53 4.15 4.70
C ILE A 96 -16.71 3.25 5.62
N TYR A 97 -15.96 2.29 5.06
CA TYR A 97 -15.14 1.36 5.83
C TYR A 97 -14.05 2.07 6.62
N VAL A 98 -13.26 2.95 6.00
CA VAL A 98 -12.14 3.61 6.68
C VAL A 98 -12.66 4.52 7.79
N ILE A 99 -13.68 5.33 7.50
CA ILE A 99 -14.28 6.22 8.50
C ILE A 99 -14.80 5.40 9.68
N SER A 100 -15.63 4.38 9.43
CA SER A 100 -16.16 3.55 10.50
C SER A 100 -15.06 2.82 11.29
N SER A 101 -14.01 2.34 10.64
CA SER A 101 -12.85 1.71 11.29
C SER A 101 -12.16 2.67 12.26
N ILE A 102 -11.84 3.89 11.79
CA ILE A 102 -11.20 4.94 12.60
C ILE A 102 -12.03 5.25 13.85
N PHE A 103 -13.35 5.46 13.68
CA PHE A 103 -14.24 5.77 14.80
C PHE A 103 -14.40 4.60 15.76
N ILE A 104 -14.53 3.37 15.27
CA ILE A 104 -14.69 2.18 16.13
C ILE A 104 -13.44 1.95 16.96
N ILE A 105 -12.26 2.07 16.37
CA ILE A 105 -11.00 1.92 17.10
C ILE A 105 -10.82 3.07 18.09
N GLY A 106 -11.06 4.31 17.65
CA GLY A 106 -10.99 5.46 18.54
C GLY A 106 -11.92 5.31 19.74
N LEU A 107 -13.18 4.95 19.51
CA LEU A 107 -14.14 4.70 20.60
C LEU A 107 -13.73 3.51 21.47
N ALA A 108 -13.25 2.41 20.87
CA ALA A 108 -12.76 1.26 21.64
C ALA A 108 -11.61 1.68 22.57
N LEU A 109 -10.66 2.48 22.09
CA LEU A 109 -9.56 3.01 22.90
C LEU A 109 -10.07 3.98 23.97
N HIS A 110 -11.03 4.85 23.64
CA HIS A 110 -11.65 5.74 24.61
C HIS A 110 -12.30 4.96 25.76
N PHE A 111 -13.05 3.90 25.47
CA PHE A 111 -13.73 3.12 26.51
C PHE A 111 -12.81 2.14 27.25
N ILE A 112 -11.88 1.47 26.56
CA ILE A 112 -10.99 0.46 27.15
C ILE A 112 -9.86 1.15 27.95
N LEU A 113 -9.21 2.15 27.37
CA LEU A 113 -8.05 2.83 27.97
C LEU A 113 -8.41 4.10 28.73
N LYS A 114 -9.65 4.59 28.61
CA LYS A 114 -10.08 5.87 29.18
C LYS A 114 -9.24 7.05 28.68
N TRP A 115 -8.68 6.93 27.48
CA TRP A 115 -7.97 8.03 26.81
C TRP A 115 -8.94 9.13 26.43
N GLU A 116 -8.44 10.36 26.30
CA GLU A 116 -9.26 11.45 25.76
C GLU A 116 -9.75 11.10 24.35
N LEU A 117 -11.00 11.46 24.02
CA LEU A 117 -11.62 11.11 22.74
C LEU A 117 -10.76 11.54 21.55
N ILE A 118 -10.21 12.76 21.57
CA ILE A 118 -9.36 13.27 20.48
C ILE A 118 -8.09 12.42 20.34
N GLN A 119 -7.41 12.10 21.44
CA GLN A 119 -6.19 11.27 21.43
C GLN A 119 -6.47 9.86 20.89
N SER A 120 -7.62 9.29 21.29
CA SER A 120 -8.07 7.99 20.80
C SER A 120 -8.39 8.00 19.30
N LEU A 121 -8.98 9.07 18.78
CA LEU A 121 -9.26 9.25 17.35
C LEU A 121 -7.99 9.51 16.54
N ILE A 122 -6.99 10.22 17.10
CA ILE A 122 -5.66 10.33 16.49
C ILE A 122 -5.07 8.92 16.30
N PHE A 123 -5.06 8.09 17.35
CA PHE A 123 -4.55 6.73 17.22
C PHE A 123 -5.39 5.89 16.23
N GLY A 124 -6.72 5.98 16.33
CA GLY A 124 -7.64 5.30 15.41
C GLY A 124 -7.38 5.68 13.95
N SER A 125 -7.05 6.94 13.69
CA SER A 125 -6.72 7.42 12.35
C SER A 125 -5.37 6.93 11.84
N MET A 126 -4.41 6.59 12.72
CA MET A 126 -3.13 5.99 12.32
C MET A 126 -3.30 4.53 11.89
N VAL A 127 -4.05 3.74 12.66
CA VAL A 127 -4.10 2.27 12.48
C VAL A 127 -5.33 1.81 11.71
N GLY A 128 -6.43 2.55 11.78
CA GLY A 128 -7.75 2.08 11.35
C GLY A 128 -7.93 1.96 9.84
N GLY A 129 -7.19 2.72 9.06
CA GLY A 129 -7.26 2.64 7.60
C GLY A 129 -6.19 1.74 6.98
N GLU A 130 -5.12 1.37 7.69
CA GLU A 130 -3.89 1.03 6.99
C GLU A 130 -3.93 -0.35 6.30
N THR A 131 -3.70 -0.33 4.99
CA THR A 131 -3.51 -1.54 4.18
C THR A 131 -2.24 -1.39 3.38
N ALA A 132 -1.21 -2.16 3.74
CA ALA A 132 0.06 -2.12 3.06
C ALA A 132 -0.09 -2.73 1.65
N SER A 133 -0.30 -1.87 0.65
CA SER A 133 -0.36 -2.25 -0.78
C SER A 133 0.87 -3.06 -1.21
N VAL A 134 2.03 -2.73 -0.65
CA VAL A 134 3.32 -3.42 -0.85
C VAL A 134 3.23 -4.91 -0.50
N VAL A 135 2.38 -5.31 0.45
CA VAL A 135 2.20 -6.71 0.84
C VAL A 135 0.97 -7.32 0.17
N VAL A 136 -0.15 -6.59 0.15
CA VAL A 136 -1.44 -7.10 -0.34
C VAL A 136 -1.44 -7.32 -1.86
N ILE A 137 -0.79 -6.44 -2.64
CA ILE A 137 -0.79 -6.55 -4.11
C ILE A 137 0.07 -7.72 -4.60
N PRO A 138 1.32 -7.93 -4.14
CA PRO A 138 2.08 -9.11 -4.52
C PRO A 138 1.40 -10.41 -4.07
N LEU A 139 0.83 -10.42 -2.85
CA LEU A 139 0.12 -11.60 -2.34
C LEU A 139 -1.10 -11.93 -3.20
N SER A 140 -1.95 -10.96 -3.53
CA SER A 140 -3.11 -11.17 -4.41
C SER A 140 -2.71 -11.70 -5.81
N ARG A 141 -1.58 -11.24 -6.35
CA ARG A 141 -1.03 -11.79 -7.61
C ARG A 141 -0.50 -13.21 -7.45
N SER A 142 0.17 -13.52 -6.34
CA SER A 142 0.66 -14.87 -6.06
C SER A 142 -0.49 -15.88 -5.90
N LEU A 143 -1.62 -15.42 -5.34
CA LEU A 143 -2.87 -16.17 -5.20
C LEU A 143 -3.70 -16.19 -6.50
N ARG A 144 -3.20 -15.60 -7.60
CA ARG A 144 -3.86 -15.55 -8.91
C ARG A 144 -5.29 -14.99 -8.89
N LEU A 145 -5.59 -14.05 -7.98
CA LEU A 145 -6.91 -13.44 -7.89
C LEU A 145 -7.29 -12.72 -9.19
N GLY A 146 -8.59 -12.67 -9.48
CA GLY A 146 -9.12 -11.98 -10.65
C GLY A 146 -8.68 -10.51 -10.73
N GLN A 147 -8.46 -10.01 -11.95
CA GLN A 147 -7.99 -8.63 -12.19
C GLN A 147 -8.90 -7.56 -11.55
N GLY A 148 -10.21 -7.85 -11.43
CA GLY A 148 -11.16 -6.99 -10.73
C GLY A 148 -10.85 -6.87 -9.23
N THR A 149 -10.54 -7.98 -8.56
CA THR A 149 -10.15 -8.03 -7.14
C THR A 149 -8.84 -7.31 -6.91
N ILE A 150 -7.84 -7.51 -7.77
CA ILE A 150 -6.55 -6.81 -7.67
C ILE A 150 -6.75 -5.29 -7.82
N THR A 151 -7.59 -4.86 -8.76
CA THR A 151 -7.91 -3.44 -8.95
C THR A 151 -8.66 -2.87 -7.75
N PHE A 152 -9.61 -3.63 -7.18
CA PHE A 152 -10.32 -3.24 -5.97
C PHE A 152 -9.37 -3.08 -4.77
N LEU A 153 -8.51 -4.07 -4.51
CA LEU A 153 -7.54 -4.02 -3.42
C LEU A 153 -6.55 -2.86 -3.59
N THR A 154 -6.14 -2.59 -4.83
CA THR A 154 -5.26 -1.45 -5.13
C THR A 154 -5.97 -0.13 -4.84
N LEU A 155 -7.23 0.01 -5.25
CA LEU A 155 -8.07 1.18 -4.94
C LEU A 155 -8.30 1.36 -3.44
N GLU A 156 -8.59 0.28 -2.72
CA GLU A 156 -8.73 0.27 -1.26
C GLU A 156 -7.46 0.83 -0.61
N SER A 157 -6.28 0.29 -0.93
CA SER A 157 -5.03 0.77 -0.34
C SER A 157 -4.69 2.22 -0.66
N ILE A 158 -5.00 2.68 -1.87
CA ILE A 158 -4.78 4.09 -2.25
C ILE A 158 -5.67 5.00 -1.40
N LEU A 159 -6.97 4.73 -1.37
CA LEU A 159 -7.94 5.54 -0.64
C LEU A 159 -7.70 5.51 0.86
N ASN A 160 -7.37 4.34 1.40
CA ASN A 160 -7.01 4.16 2.80
C ASN A 160 -5.84 5.05 3.22
N SER A 161 -4.76 5.08 2.41
CA SER A 161 -3.59 5.91 2.68
C SER A 161 -3.97 7.39 2.73
N ILE A 162 -4.80 7.85 1.79
CA ILE A 162 -5.30 9.22 1.73
C ILE A 162 -6.15 9.55 2.97
N TYR A 163 -7.16 8.73 3.28
CA TYR A 163 -8.06 8.97 4.41
C TYR A 163 -7.32 8.95 5.75
N THR A 164 -6.41 8.01 5.96
CA THR A 164 -5.59 7.88 7.18
C THR A 164 -4.82 9.18 7.46
N ILE A 165 -4.11 9.71 6.46
CA ILE A 165 -3.36 10.97 6.59
C ILE A 165 -4.31 12.16 6.85
N VAL A 166 -5.43 12.21 6.15
CA VAL A 166 -6.43 13.30 6.29
C VAL A 166 -7.01 13.31 7.70
N PHE A 167 -7.54 12.19 8.19
CA PHE A 167 -8.10 12.10 9.54
C PHE A 167 -7.04 12.26 10.63
N TYR A 168 -5.81 11.79 10.41
CA TYR A 168 -4.72 12.04 11.36
C TYR A 168 -4.40 13.53 11.49
N SER A 169 -4.18 14.22 10.37
CA SER A 169 -3.89 15.66 10.37
C SER A 169 -5.04 16.48 10.97
N ALA A 170 -6.29 16.05 10.73
CA ALA A 170 -7.49 16.61 11.30
C ALA A 170 -7.48 16.62 12.83
N PHE A 171 -7.42 15.42 13.41
CA PHE A 171 -7.52 15.23 14.85
C PHE A 171 -6.30 15.82 15.56
N LEU A 172 -5.12 15.77 14.93
CA LEU A 172 -3.93 16.43 15.44
C LEU A 172 -4.09 17.96 15.48
N GLY A 173 -4.70 18.57 14.46
CA GLY A 173 -5.03 20.00 14.44
C GLY A 173 -6.02 20.38 15.55
N MET A 174 -7.03 19.55 15.81
CA MET A 174 -7.96 19.73 16.93
C MET A 174 -7.24 19.68 18.27
N TYR A 175 -6.37 18.69 18.45
CA TYR A 175 -5.59 18.53 19.67
C TYR A 175 -4.72 19.75 19.97
N LYS A 176 -4.06 20.32 18.95
CA LYS A 176 -3.21 21.51 19.11
C LYS A 176 -3.98 22.79 19.43
N THR A 177 -5.20 22.92 18.90
CA THR A 177 -6.03 24.13 19.08
C THR A 177 -6.89 24.07 20.35
N GLY A 178 -6.91 22.94 21.07
CA GLY A 178 -7.69 22.75 22.30
C GLY A 178 -9.22 22.84 22.08
N GLY A 179 -9.67 22.71 20.83
CA GLY A 179 -11.00 23.12 20.40
C GLY A 179 -12.11 22.19 20.88
N THR A 180 -13.04 22.72 21.70
CA THR A 180 -14.32 22.10 22.09
C THR A 180 -15.38 22.14 20.97
N ASN A 181 -15.10 22.85 19.88
CA ASN A 181 -16.00 22.99 18.75
C ASN A 181 -15.71 21.92 17.68
N TRP A 182 -16.63 20.98 17.50
CA TRP A 182 -16.51 19.86 16.56
C TRP A 182 -16.78 20.23 15.09
N ILE A 183 -17.30 21.44 14.81
CA ILE A 183 -17.69 21.87 13.46
C ILE A 183 -16.53 22.53 12.71
N ALA A 184 -15.77 23.42 13.37
CA ALA A 184 -14.61 24.10 12.77
C ALA A 184 -13.52 23.14 12.22
N PRO A 185 -13.25 21.98 12.86
CA PRO A 185 -12.31 20.99 12.34
C PRO A 185 -12.76 20.37 11.03
N ILE A 186 -14.05 20.03 10.86
CA ILE A 186 -14.55 19.41 9.63
C ILE A 186 -14.30 20.31 8.41
N VAL A 187 -14.52 21.62 8.58
CA VAL A 187 -14.25 22.62 7.54
C VAL A 187 -12.75 22.73 7.27
N THR A 188 -11.94 22.76 8.32
CA THR A 188 -10.47 22.81 8.21
C THR A 188 -9.93 21.59 7.48
N ILE A 189 -10.45 20.39 7.74
CA ILE A 189 -10.06 19.16 7.04
C ILE A 189 -10.35 19.25 5.55
N GLY A 190 -11.57 19.65 5.21
CA GLY A 190 -11.98 19.80 3.81
C GLY A 190 -11.10 20.82 3.09
N MET A 191 -10.76 21.91 3.75
CA MET A 191 -9.86 22.94 3.23
C MET A 191 -8.42 22.42 3.06
N ASN A 192 -7.82 21.83 4.10
CA ASN A 192 -6.46 21.30 4.08
C ASN A 192 -6.28 20.28 2.95
N PHE A 193 -7.29 19.43 2.75
CA PHE A 193 -7.31 18.41 1.71
C PHE A 193 -7.50 19.00 0.31
N THR A 194 -8.45 19.92 0.15
CA THR A 194 -8.71 20.56 -1.14
C THR A 194 -7.49 21.35 -1.61
N ILE A 195 -6.84 22.09 -0.70
CA ILE A 195 -5.61 22.83 -0.98
C ILE A 195 -4.49 21.84 -1.31
N GLY A 196 -4.30 20.78 -0.50
CA GLY A 196 -3.27 19.77 -0.74
C GLY A 196 -3.40 19.08 -2.11
N ILE A 197 -4.60 18.62 -2.48
CA ILE A 197 -4.83 18.04 -3.81
C ILE A 197 -4.58 19.09 -4.89
N THR A 198 -5.18 20.28 -4.75
CA THR A 198 -5.13 21.29 -5.82
C THR A 198 -3.69 21.71 -6.09
N LEU A 199 -2.92 22.01 -5.06
CA LEU A 199 -1.51 22.37 -5.19
C LEU A 199 -0.67 21.20 -5.70
N GLY A 200 -0.88 19.98 -5.19
CA GLY A 200 -0.18 18.78 -5.67
C GLY A 200 -0.41 18.52 -7.15
N VAL A 201 -1.65 18.68 -7.64
CA VAL A 201 -1.99 18.55 -9.06
C VAL A 201 -1.36 19.66 -9.88
N ILE A 202 -1.53 20.93 -9.47
CA ILE A 202 -1.01 22.09 -10.21
C ILE A 202 0.50 22.00 -10.34
N LEU A 203 1.22 21.82 -9.23
CA LEU A 203 2.68 21.76 -9.21
C LEU A 203 3.21 20.55 -10.00
N SER A 204 2.54 19.40 -9.94
CA SER A 204 2.93 18.22 -10.73
C SER A 204 2.75 18.46 -12.23
N ILE A 205 1.63 19.08 -12.65
CA ILE A 205 1.39 19.43 -14.05
C ILE A 205 2.43 20.44 -14.54
N VAL A 206 2.68 21.51 -13.78
CA VAL A 206 3.71 22.51 -14.09
C VAL A 206 5.08 21.84 -14.22
N TRP A 207 5.40 20.92 -13.31
CA TRP A 207 6.66 20.18 -13.37
C TRP A 207 6.76 19.30 -14.60
N MET A 208 5.71 18.55 -14.95
CA MET A 208 5.67 17.75 -16.17
C MET A 208 5.91 18.57 -17.44
N PHE A 209 5.39 19.79 -17.52
CA PHE A 209 5.69 20.70 -18.64
C PHE A 209 7.14 21.19 -18.61
N THR A 210 7.67 21.46 -17.43
CA THR A 210 9.06 21.90 -17.24
C THR A 210 10.05 20.78 -17.62
N LEU A 211 9.72 19.52 -17.32
CA LEU A 211 10.51 18.34 -17.71
C LEU A 211 10.70 18.23 -19.23
N LYS A 212 9.79 18.77 -20.05
CA LYS A 212 10.00 18.83 -21.51
C LYS A 212 11.30 19.54 -21.88
N PHE A 213 11.69 20.56 -21.12
CA PHE A 213 12.90 21.35 -21.35
C PHE A 213 14.12 20.75 -20.64
N PHE A 214 13.93 20.24 -19.42
CA PHE A 214 15.03 19.77 -18.58
C PHE A 214 15.36 18.27 -18.69
N ARG A 215 14.63 17.49 -19.51
CA ARG A 215 14.82 16.03 -19.62
C ARG A 215 16.23 15.59 -20.02
N ASP A 216 16.91 16.40 -20.84
CA ASP A 216 18.23 16.06 -21.41
C ASP A 216 19.39 16.53 -20.51
N PHE A 217 19.08 17.23 -19.41
CA PHE A 217 20.07 17.71 -18.45
C PHE A 217 20.43 16.63 -17.42
N LYS A 218 21.68 16.66 -16.96
CA LYS A 218 22.13 15.83 -15.83
C LYS A 218 21.48 16.35 -14.53
N TYR A 219 21.13 15.45 -13.62
CA TYR A 219 20.57 15.73 -12.29
C TYR A 219 19.13 16.25 -12.22
N THR A 220 18.33 16.12 -13.29
CA THR A 220 16.90 16.51 -13.29
C THR A 220 16.06 15.83 -12.19
N TYR A 221 16.48 14.63 -11.76
CA TYR A 221 15.87 13.97 -10.61
C TYR A 221 16.09 14.74 -9.29
N VAL A 222 17.28 15.27 -9.04
CA VAL A 222 17.58 16.06 -7.83
C VAL A 222 16.72 17.33 -7.79
N LEU A 223 16.51 17.95 -8.95
CA LEU A 223 15.60 19.08 -9.09
C LEU A 223 14.13 18.69 -8.78
N THR A 224 13.71 17.49 -9.18
CA THR A 224 12.40 16.94 -8.81
C THR A 224 12.26 16.80 -7.29
N LEU A 225 13.30 16.30 -6.60
CA LEU A 225 13.29 16.22 -5.13
C LEU A 225 13.16 17.59 -4.47
N GLY A 226 13.87 18.59 -4.98
CA GLY A 226 13.74 19.98 -4.51
C GLY A 226 12.30 20.49 -4.65
N LEU A 227 11.64 20.18 -5.76
CA LEU A 227 10.23 20.57 -5.98
C LEU A 227 9.25 19.79 -5.11
N VAL A 228 9.54 18.54 -4.78
CA VAL A 228 8.74 17.77 -3.81
C VAL A 228 8.79 18.45 -2.43
N LEU A 229 9.97 18.89 -1.99
CA LEU A 229 10.11 19.62 -0.71
C LEU A 229 9.41 20.99 -0.75
N ILE A 230 9.51 21.72 -1.87
CA ILE A 230 8.78 22.98 -2.06
C ILE A 230 7.26 22.73 -2.04
N THR A 231 6.79 21.66 -2.68
CA THR A 231 5.37 21.27 -2.69
C THR A 231 4.86 21.04 -1.28
N TYR A 232 5.63 20.34 -0.45
CA TYR A 232 5.31 20.17 0.98
C TYR A 232 5.25 21.52 1.70
N ALA A 233 6.33 22.31 1.64
CA ALA A 233 6.47 23.54 2.40
C ALA A 233 5.41 24.60 2.02
N VAL A 234 5.22 24.87 0.72
CA VAL A 234 4.24 25.85 0.23
C VAL A 234 2.82 25.42 0.60
N THR A 235 2.53 24.12 0.57
CA THR A 235 1.20 23.64 0.94
C THR A 235 0.94 23.81 2.44
N GLU A 236 1.90 23.49 3.31
CA GLU A 236 1.75 23.69 4.76
C GLU A 236 1.59 25.17 5.13
N GLU A 237 2.33 26.07 4.48
CA GLU A 237 2.20 27.53 4.65
C GLU A 237 0.81 28.04 4.25
N LEU A 238 0.17 27.43 3.25
CA LEU A 238 -1.20 27.74 2.83
C LEU A 238 -2.27 27.03 3.65
N HIS A 239 -1.91 26.48 4.81
CA HIS A 239 -2.76 25.64 5.66
C HIS A 239 -3.34 24.43 4.92
N GLY A 240 -2.66 23.93 3.89
CA GLY A 240 -2.93 22.65 3.24
C GLY A 240 -2.22 21.49 3.93
N SER A 241 -2.61 20.25 3.63
CA SER A 241 -1.79 19.09 4.02
C SER A 241 -0.65 18.89 3.02
N GLY A 242 0.58 19.21 3.43
CA GLY A 242 1.77 19.05 2.59
C GLY A 242 2.04 17.59 2.22
N LEU A 243 1.76 16.66 3.13
CA LEU A 243 1.87 15.21 2.88
C LEU A 243 0.92 14.76 1.77
N VAL A 244 -0.33 15.23 1.79
CA VAL A 244 -1.30 14.94 0.71
C VAL A 244 -0.84 15.56 -0.61
N ALA A 245 -0.34 16.80 -0.60
CA ALA A 245 0.17 17.43 -1.82
C ALA A 245 1.33 16.65 -2.45
N VAL A 246 2.27 16.17 -1.64
CA VAL A 246 3.40 15.35 -2.10
C VAL A 246 2.94 14.01 -2.68
N LEU A 247 2.00 13.34 -2.00
CA LEU A 247 1.43 12.07 -2.48
C LEU A 247 0.75 12.26 -3.85
N ILE A 248 -0.07 13.31 -3.99
CA ILE A 248 -0.77 13.65 -5.24
C ILE A 248 0.22 14.08 -6.32
N PHE A 249 1.26 14.82 -5.95
CA PHE A 249 2.33 15.20 -6.86
C PHE A 249 3.02 13.96 -7.45
N GLY A 250 3.38 13.00 -6.59
CA GLY A 250 3.95 11.71 -6.98
C GLY A 250 3.00 10.89 -7.86
N LEU A 251 1.72 10.83 -7.50
CA LEU A 251 0.67 10.13 -8.28
C LEU A 251 0.56 10.65 -9.71
N PHE A 252 0.52 11.96 -9.90
CA PHE A 252 0.44 12.57 -11.22
C PHE A 252 1.74 12.40 -12.00
N LEU A 253 2.89 12.53 -11.34
CA LEU A 253 4.20 12.37 -11.96
C LEU A 253 4.44 10.92 -12.40
N GLY A 254 4.21 9.94 -11.54
CA GLY A 254 4.35 8.51 -11.86
C GLY A 254 3.43 8.06 -12.99
N SER A 255 2.25 8.67 -13.07
CA SER A 255 1.27 8.41 -14.13
C SER A 255 1.35 9.38 -15.33
N SER A 256 2.48 10.05 -15.55
CA SER A 256 2.68 11.07 -16.59
C SER A 256 2.11 10.68 -17.96
N LYS A 257 2.36 9.46 -18.44
CA LYS A 257 1.84 8.98 -19.74
C LYS A 257 0.31 9.11 -19.86
N THR A 258 -0.42 8.76 -18.80
CA THR A 258 -1.89 8.87 -18.80
C THR A 258 -2.32 10.34 -18.68
N VAL A 259 -1.61 11.13 -17.88
CA VAL A 259 -1.92 12.55 -17.67
C VAL A 259 -1.64 13.38 -18.95
N LEU A 260 -0.45 13.28 -19.54
CA LEU A 260 -0.07 13.96 -20.78
C LEU A 260 -0.97 13.58 -21.95
N SER A 261 -1.34 12.30 -22.06
CA SER A 261 -2.27 11.84 -23.10
C SER A 261 -3.64 12.53 -22.97
N ARG A 262 -4.15 12.72 -21.75
CA ARG A 262 -5.39 13.49 -21.52
C ARG A 262 -5.22 14.98 -21.80
N LEU A 263 -4.05 15.55 -21.52
CA LEU A 263 -3.70 16.93 -21.85
C LEU A 263 -3.34 17.15 -23.34
N ARG A 264 -3.49 16.12 -24.19
CA ARG A 264 -3.18 16.13 -25.64
C ARG A 264 -1.72 16.47 -25.96
N GLN A 265 -0.80 16.23 -25.03
CA GLN A 265 0.64 16.47 -25.23
C GLN A 265 1.33 15.19 -25.72
N LYS A 266 2.22 15.32 -26.71
CA LYS A 266 2.92 14.20 -27.37
C LYS A 266 4.44 14.26 -27.15
N PHE A 267 4.90 14.37 -25.92
CA PHE A 267 6.31 14.18 -25.60
C PHE A 267 6.48 12.98 -24.67
N ASP A 268 7.54 12.21 -24.92
CA ASP A 268 7.83 11.01 -24.17
C ASP A 268 8.76 11.33 -23.00
N VAL A 269 8.28 11.05 -21.79
CA VAL A 269 9.02 11.11 -20.53
C VAL A 269 9.02 9.75 -19.83
N ALA A 270 8.59 8.68 -20.51
CA ALA A 270 8.44 7.37 -19.89
C ALA A 270 9.77 6.81 -19.40
N GLU A 271 10.84 6.98 -20.17
CA GLU A 271 12.17 6.53 -19.78
C GLU A 271 12.72 7.31 -18.57
N LEU A 272 12.59 8.64 -18.60
CA LEU A 272 13.00 9.51 -17.49
C LEU A 272 12.23 9.17 -16.21
N ASN A 273 10.92 8.96 -16.32
CA ASN A 273 10.09 8.55 -15.19
C ASN A 273 10.46 7.17 -14.66
N ALA A 274 10.82 6.22 -15.52
CA ALA A 274 11.28 4.91 -15.09
C ALA A 274 12.61 5.00 -14.31
N GLN A 275 13.51 5.90 -14.73
CA GLN A 275 14.73 6.19 -13.97
C GLN A 275 14.41 6.86 -12.62
N PHE A 276 13.50 7.84 -12.61
CA PHE A 276 13.07 8.52 -11.38
C PHE A 276 12.44 7.55 -10.39
N HIS A 277 11.58 6.64 -10.87
CA HIS A 277 10.92 5.63 -10.03
C HIS A 277 11.95 4.68 -9.40
N LYS A 278 12.92 4.18 -10.17
CA LYS A 278 14.00 3.31 -9.65
C LYS A 278 14.83 4.01 -8.59
N PHE A 279 15.33 5.20 -8.88
CA PHE A 279 16.22 5.91 -7.96
C PHE A 279 15.47 6.38 -6.71
N GLN A 280 14.21 6.79 -6.84
CA GLN A 280 13.36 7.04 -5.68
C GLN A 280 13.15 5.77 -4.85
N GLY A 281 12.94 4.61 -5.47
CA GLY A 281 12.78 3.35 -4.75
C GLY A 281 13.99 3.02 -3.89
N GLU A 282 15.20 3.25 -4.40
CA GLU A 282 16.45 3.08 -3.64
C GLU A 282 16.55 4.06 -2.47
N ILE A 283 16.20 5.35 -2.68
CA ILE A 283 16.17 6.35 -1.60
C ILE A 283 15.13 5.98 -0.55
N SER A 284 13.91 5.63 -0.95
CA SER A 284 12.83 5.29 -0.03
C SER A 284 13.17 4.04 0.77
N PHE A 285 13.75 3.01 0.14
CA PHE A 285 14.24 1.83 0.85
C PHE A 285 15.28 2.19 1.93
N LEU A 286 16.24 3.06 1.59
CA LEU A 286 17.25 3.51 2.53
C LEU A 286 16.61 4.31 3.69
N MET A 287 15.72 5.25 3.38
CA MET A 287 15.02 6.08 4.36
C MET A 287 14.14 5.25 5.28
N GLU A 288 13.36 4.31 4.73
CA GLU A 288 12.56 3.34 5.51
C GLU A 288 13.44 2.52 6.45
N THR A 289 14.57 2.02 5.95
CA THR A 289 15.50 1.20 6.75
C THR A 289 15.95 1.97 7.99
N PHE A 290 16.40 3.21 7.84
CA PHE A 290 16.79 4.05 8.96
C PHE A 290 15.60 4.44 9.85
N PHE A 291 14.47 4.80 9.25
CA PHE A 291 13.27 5.21 9.96
C PHE A 291 12.74 4.12 10.90
N PHE A 292 12.67 2.86 10.46
CA PHE A 292 12.22 1.76 11.30
C PHE A 292 13.19 1.43 12.43
N VAL A 293 14.50 1.53 12.20
CA VAL A 293 15.48 1.43 13.29
C VAL A 293 15.30 2.57 14.28
N PHE A 294 15.11 3.80 13.80
CA PHE A 294 14.90 4.98 14.65
C PHE A 294 13.61 4.91 15.46
N LEU A 295 12.53 4.37 14.89
CA LEU A 295 11.31 4.07 15.64
C LEU A 295 11.60 3.12 16.81
N GLY A 296 12.43 2.09 16.58
CA GLY A 296 12.90 1.20 17.64
C GLY A 296 13.76 1.89 18.69
N LEU A 297 14.64 2.83 18.30
CA LEU A 297 15.48 3.59 19.23
C LEU A 297 14.65 4.46 20.20
N VAL A 298 13.53 5.03 19.72
CA VAL A 298 12.65 5.90 20.53
C VAL A 298 11.67 5.11 21.39
N PHE A 299 11.52 3.81 21.11
CA PHE A 299 10.60 2.93 21.81
C PHE A 299 10.84 2.97 23.32
N VAL A 300 9.78 3.08 24.11
CA VAL A 300 9.89 3.16 25.58
C VAL A 300 9.50 1.80 26.15
N ILE A 301 10.46 1.13 26.78
CA ILE A 301 10.21 -0.12 27.51
C ILE A 301 10.01 0.21 28.99
N GLU A 302 8.78 0.04 29.46
CA GLU A 302 8.47 -0.02 30.89
C GLU A 302 8.23 -1.49 31.27
N PRO A 303 9.18 -2.17 31.95
CA PRO A 303 9.08 -3.60 32.23
C PRO A 303 7.79 -4.00 32.95
N SER A 304 7.28 -3.13 33.83
CA SER A 304 6.04 -3.35 34.59
C SER A 304 4.77 -3.28 33.75
N LYS A 305 4.79 -2.59 32.60
CA LYS A 305 3.63 -2.43 31.70
C LYS A 305 3.76 -3.24 30.42
N ILE A 306 4.82 -4.03 30.25
CA ILE A 306 5.07 -4.74 29.00
C ILE A 306 3.95 -5.73 28.69
N LEU A 307 3.50 -6.48 29.70
CA LEU A 307 2.43 -7.47 29.55
C LEU A 307 1.09 -6.79 29.29
N SER A 308 0.77 -5.71 30.02
CA SER A 308 -0.48 -4.96 29.81
C SER A 308 -0.53 -4.32 28.42
N ASN A 309 0.57 -3.74 27.95
CA ASN A 309 0.66 -3.11 26.63
C ASN A 309 0.57 -4.14 25.51
N LEU A 310 1.17 -5.33 25.70
CA LEU A 310 1.10 -6.41 24.72
C LEU A 310 -0.32 -6.99 24.63
N VAL A 311 -0.97 -7.25 25.76
CA VAL A 311 -2.38 -7.68 25.80
C VAL A 311 -3.28 -6.66 25.13
N LEU A 312 -3.08 -5.37 25.44
CA LEU A 312 -3.82 -4.28 24.80
C LEU A 312 -3.61 -4.28 23.28
N GLY A 313 -2.36 -4.39 22.81
CA GLY A 313 -2.05 -4.46 21.38
C GLY A 313 -2.75 -5.62 20.68
N VAL A 314 -2.78 -6.80 21.31
CA VAL A 314 -3.49 -7.98 20.79
C VAL A 314 -5.01 -7.76 20.77
N VAL A 315 -5.57 -7.11 21.78
CA VAL A 315 -7.00 -6.76 21.83
C VAL A 315 -7.35 -5.78 20.70
N ILE A 316 -6.56 -4.73 20.51
CA ILE A 316 -6.76 -3.76 19.42
C ILE A 316 -6.64 -4.44 18.06
N LEU A 317 -5.65 -5.31 17.87
CA LEU A 317 -5.49 -6.11 16.66
C LEU A 317 -6.71 -7.02 16.42
N GLY A 318 -7.22 -7.67 17.46
CA GLY A 318 -8.43 -8.49 17.38
C GLY A 318 -9.66 -7.68 16.96
N ILE A 319 -9.85 -6.49 17.53
CA ILE A 319 -10.94 -5.56 17.17
C ILE A 319 -10.80 -5.12 15.70
N LEU A 320 -9.59 -4.76 15.28
CA LEU A 320 -9.27 -4.39 13.89
C LEU A 320 -9.62 -5.51 12.91
N LEU A 321 -9.17 -6.73 13.18
CA LEU A 321 -9.41 -7.89 12.31
C LEU A 321 -10.88 -8.27 12.28
N MET A 322 -11.57 -8.25 13.43
CA MET A 322 -13.01 -8.53 13.51
C MET A 322 -13.79 -7.49 12.70
N PHE A 323 -13.51 -6.20 12.92
CA PHE A 323 -14.21 -5.14 12.21
C PHE A 323 -13.97 -5.23 10.70
N ARG A 324 -12.72 -5.47 10.29
CA ARG A 324 -12.37 -5.65 8.89
C ARG A 324 -13.09 -6.84 8.25
N PHE A 325 -13.17 -7.96 8.96
CA PHE A 325 -13.93 -9.12 8.49
C PHE A 325 -15.41 -8.80 8.29
N VAL A 326 -16.05 -8.14 9.27
CA VAL A 326 -17.45 -7.74 9.21
C VAL A 326 -17.69 -6.74 8.07
N ALA A 327 -16.88 -5.70 7.97
CA ALA A 327 -17.01 -4.66 6.94
C ALA A 327 -16.81 -5.22 5.52
N THR A 328 -15.85 -6.13 5.35
CA THR A 328 -15.60 -6.81 4.08
C THR A 328 -16.78 -7.72 3.72
N LYS A 329 -17.33 -8.47 4.68
CA LYS A 329 -18.49 -9.33 4.46
C LYS A 329 -19.77 -8.55 4.11
N ILE A 330 -20.01 -7.42 4.77
CA ILE A 330 -21.14 -6.54 4.47
C ILE A 330 -21.00 -5.94 3.06
N SER A 331 -19.80 -5.45 2.74
CA SER A 331 -19.47 -4.90 1.43
C SER A 331 -19.67 -5.87 0.27
N THR A 332 -19.22 -7.12 0.46
CA THR A 332 -19.15 -8.10 -0.62
C THR A 332 -20.48 -8.82 -0.87
N ARG A 333 -21.45 -8.71 0.06
CA ARG A 333 -22.74 -9.41 0.05
C ARG A 333 -23.55 -9.27 -1.24
N ASN A 334 -23.39 -8.16 -1.98
CA ASN A 334 -24.07 -7.88 -3.25
C ASN A 334 -23.12 -7.51 -4.39
N SER A 335 -21.84 -7.88 -4.29
CA SER A 335 -20.82 -7.52 -5.30
C SER A 335 -20.56 -8.67 -6.28
N GLU A 336 -20.26 -8.35 -7.54
CA GLU A 336 -19.86 -9.33 -8.57
C GLU A 336 -18.58 -10.12 -8.18
N LEU A 337 -17.86 -9.68 -7.14
CA LEU A 337 -16.70 -10.35 -6.58
C LEU A 337 -17.06 -11.66 -5.83
N TYR A 338 -18.30 -11.80 -5.34
CA TYR A 338 -18.75 -13.00 -4.63
C TYR A 338 -18.96 -14.19 -5.59
N ALA A 339 -19.27 -13.92 -6.87
CA ALA A 339 -19.44 -14.96 -7.88
C ALA A 339 -18.10 -15.63 -8.28
N GLY A 340 -16.96 -14.96 -8.05
CA GLY A 340 -15.62 -15.53 -8.26
C GLY A 340 -15.02 -16.23 -7.02
N GLN A 341 -15.50 -15.90 -5.81
CA GLN A 341 -14.97 -16.47 -4.56
C GLN A 341 -15.16 -17.98 -4.43
N ALA A 342 -16.20 -18.56 -5.05
CA ALA A 342 -16.41 -20.01 -5.03
C ALA A 342 -15.28 -20.77 -5.76
N HIS A 343 -14.62 -20.15 -6.74
CA HIS A 343 -13.47 -20.70 -7.44
C HIS A 343 -12.17 -20.44 -6.67
N ASP A 344 -11.96 -19.20 -6.19
CA ASP A 344 -10.70 -18.79 -5.54
C ASP A 344 -10.49 -19.45 -4.15
N ILE A 345 -11.55 -19.70 -3.37
CA ILE A 345 -11.46 -20.40 -2.07
C ILE A 345 -11.18 -21.90 -2.27
N PHE A 346 -11.72 -22.50 -3.34
CA PHE A 346 -11.46 -23.90 -3.69
C PHE A 346 -10.00 -24.08 -4.14
N ASP A 347 -9.45 -23.13 -4.88
CA ASP A 347 -8.04 -23.11 -5.30
C ASP A 347 -7.05 -22.85 -4.14
N MET A 348 -7.50 -22.25 -3.03
CA MET A 348 -6.68 -22.12 -1.80
C MET A 348 -6.65 -23.41 -0.96
N CYS A 349 -7.68 -24.26 -1.01
CA CYS A 349 -7.72 -25.55 -0.32
C CYS A 349 -7.19 -26.71 -1.17
N ALA A 350 -7.34 -26.63 -2.49
CA ALA A 350 -6.78 -27.59 -3.42
C ALA A 350 -5.55 -26.97 -4.08
N GLY A 351 -4.35 -27.42 -3.70
CA GLY A 351 -3.10 -27.13 -4.41
C GLY A 351 -3.04 -27.69 -5.84
N CYS A 352 -4.12 -27.56 -6.61
CA CYS A 352 -4.23 -27.95 -8.01
C CYS A 352 -4.11 -26.70 -8.87
N SER A 353 -2.87 -26.33 -9.15
CA SER A 353 -2.54 -25.31 -10.13
C SER A 353 -3.22 -25.60 -11.49
N ALA A 354 -4.00 -24.63 -11.96
CA ALA A 354 -4.66 -24.55 -13.26
C ALA A 354 -3.97 -25.30 -14.42
N CYS A 355 -4.71 -26.19 -15.09
CA CYS A 355 -4.35 -26.77 -16.38
C CYS A 355 -4.50 -25.73 -17.51
N HIS A 356 -3.45 -25.49 -18.30
CA HIS A 356 -3.55 -24.75 -19.55
C HIS A 356 -3.70 -25.69 -20.76
N VAL A 357 -4.63 -25.40 -21.67
CA VAL A 357 -4.79 -26.06 -22.97
C VAL A 357 -3.65 -25.61 -23.89
N ILE A 358 -2.84 -26.54 -24.39
CA ILE A 358 -1.69 -26.21 -25.25
C ILE A 358 -1.99 -26.47 -26.73
N ASP A 359 -2.82 -27.46 -27.05
CA ASP A 359 -3.14 -27.79 -28.44
C ASP A 359 -4.46 -28.57 -28.55
N CYS A 360 -5.31 -28.17 -29.50
CA CYS A 360 -6.52 -28.93 -29.87
C CYS A 360 -6.49 -29.16 -31.38
N GLY A 361 -6.06 -30.35 -31.79
CA GLY A 361 -6.08 -30.79 -33.17
C GLY A 361 -7.49 -31.19 -33.63
N ALA A 362 -7.98 -30.61 -34.72
CA ALA A 362 -9.31 -30.90 -35.27
C ALA A 362 -9.30 -32.19 -36.12
N GLY A 363 -9.54 -33.34 -35.48
CA GLY A 363 -9.89 -34.60 -36.16
C GLY A 363 -11.41 -34.72 -36.38
N ARG A 364 -11.85 -35.25 -37.53
CA ARG A 364 -13.25 -35.19 -38.01
C ARG A 364 -14.33 -35.81 -37.12
N ARG A 365 -14.02 -36.52 -36.02
CA ARG A 365 -15.06 -37.08 -35.11
C ARG A 365 -14.72 -37.09 -33.60
N THR A 366 -13.52 -36.72 -33.18
CA THR A 366 -13.14 -36.60 -31.76
C THR A 366 -12.03 -35.57 -31.61
N ALA A 367 -12.22 -34.56 -30.75
CA ALA A 367 -11.17 -33.63 -30.37
C ALA A 367 -10.45 -34.16 -29.12
N ALA A 368 -9.15 -34.42 -29.23
CA ALA A 368 -8.28 -34.69 -28.09
C ALA A 368 -7.50 -33.41 -27.79
N CYS A 369 -7.64 -32.85 -26.59
CA CYS A 369 -6.87 -31.68 -26.17
C CYS A 369 -5.80 -32.11 -25.16
N LYS A 370 -4.57 -31.61 -25.35
CA LYS A 370 -3.45 -31.80 -24.42
C LYS A 370 -3.44 -30.68 -23.37
N TYR A 371 -3.29 -31.06 -22.11
CA TYR A 371 -3.16 -30.16 -20.96
C TYR A 371 -1.81 -30.36 -20.27
N VAL A 372 -1.19 -29.29 -19.77
CA VAL A 372 -0.03 -29.37 -18.87
C VAL A 372 -0.43 -28.85 -17.49
N CYS A 373 -0.18 -29.67 -16.47
CA CYS A 373 -0.27 -29.30 -15.06
C CYS A 373 1.14 -28.92 -14.56
N GLY A 374 1.27 -27.75 -13.95
CA GLY A 374 2.56 -27.20 -13.55
C GLY A 374 2.95 -27.54 -12.11
N ILE A 375 3.61 -28.68 -11.89
CA ILE A 375 4.85 -28.80 -11.10
C ILE A 375 5.67 -29.93 -11.77
N GLY A 376 6.85 -29.58 -12.29
CA GLY A 376 7.82 -30.42 -13.01
C GLY A 376 7.57 -31.94 -13.07
N SER A 377 6.86 -32.40 -14.10
CA SER A 377 7.04 -33.74 -14.67
C SER A 377 6.32 -33.83 -16.02
N ILE A 378 7.04 -34.28 -17.04
CA ILE A 378 6.49 -34.58 -18.36
C ILE A 378 5.80 -35.94 -18.23
N CYS A 379 4.46 -35.98 -18.13
CA CYS A 379 3.73 -37.24 -18.21
C CYS A 379 3.65 -37.70 -19.67
N ASN A 380 4.33 -38.80 -19.96
CA ASN A 380 4.25 -39.48 -21.24
C ASN A 380 3.02 -40.40 -21.28
N HIS A 381 2.57 -40.70 -22.49
CA HIS A 381 1.28 -41.29 -22.82
C HIS A 381 1.15 -42.77 -22.39
N SER A 382 1.10 -43.09 -21.09
CA SER A 382 0.71 -44.44 -20.63
C SER A 382 0.29 -44.60 -19.17
N ASP A 383 0.52 -43.64 -18.26
CA ASP A 383 0.46 -43.97 -16.83
C ASP A 383 -0.78 -43.43 -16.10
N LYS A 384 -1.46 -44.38 -15.44
CA LYS A 384 -2.66 -44.22 -14.62
C LYS A 384 -2.37 -43.37 -13.37
N CYS A 385 -2.48 -42.05 -13.47
CA CYS A 385 -2.48 -41.16 -12.31
C CYS A 385 -3.63 -40.15 -12.41
N CYS A 386 -4.82 -40.56 -11.96
CA CYS A 386 -5.85 -39.74 -11.30
C CYS A 386 -7.14 -40.56 -11.23
N ASN A 387 -7.33 -41.26 -10.12
CA ASN A 387 -8.58 -41.93 -9.80
C ASN A 387 -9.26 -41.09 -8.73
N HIS A 388 -10.10 -40.12 -9.11
CA HIS A 388 -11.24 -39.61 -8.32
C HIS A 388 -12.10 -38.65 -9.16
N ASN A 389 -13.37 -39.04 -9.32
CA ASN A 389 -14.55 -38.30 -9.79
C ASN A 389 -14.42 -37.45 -11.08
N TRP A 390 -14.80 -38.08 -12.19
CA TRP A 390 -15.12 -37.41 -13.45
C TRP A 390 -16.40 -36.57 -13.27
N LEU A 391 -16.32 -35.26 -13.46
CA LEU A 391 -17.46 -34.43 -13.82
C LEU A 391 -17.59 -34.50 -15.35
N ASP A 392 -18.60 -35.24 -15.84
CA ASP A 392 -18.93 -35.32 -17.27
C ASP A 392 -19.49 -33.99 -17.76
N VAL A 393 -18.65 -33.15 -18.37
CA VAL A 393 -19.09 -31.91 -19.03
C VAL A 393 -19.44 -32.20 -20.49
N SER A 394 -20.75 -32.26 -20.78
CA SER A 394 -21.26 -32.43 -22.15
C SER A 394 -21.38 -31.08 -22.86
N TYR A 395 -20.67 -30.90 -23.98
CA TYR A 395 -20.76 -29.69 -24.82
C TYR A 395 -21.68 -29.90 -26.02
N THR A 396 -22.71 -29.06 -26.18
CA THR A 396 -23.55 -29.03 -27.39
C THR A 396 -23.13 -27.91 -28.34
N LYS A 397 -22.88 -28.28 -29.60
CA LYS A 397 -22.49 -27.37 -30.69
C LYS A 397 -23.71 -26.55 -31.15
N LYS A 398 -23.76 -25.25 -30.85
CA LYS A 398 -24.81 -24.35 -31.38
C LYS A 398 -24.24 -23.48 -32.49
N SER A 399 -24.79 -23.63 -33.70
CA SER A 399 -24.45 -22.83 -34.88
C SER A 399 -25.44 -21.67 -35.01
N GLN A 400 -25.01 -20.46 -34.65
CA GLN A 400 -25.67 -19.22 -35.07
C GLN A 400 -24.59 -18.26 -35.60
N GLY A 401 -24.47 -18.17 -36.92
CA GLY A 401 -23.73 -17.11 -37.65
C GLY A 401 -22.24 -16.93 -37.32
N ARG A 402 -21.35 -17.44 -38.19
CA ARG A 402 -19.88 -17.17 -38.32
C ARG A 402 -19.00 -17.07 -37.04
N LYS A 403 -19.48 -17.40 -35.85
CA LYS A 403 -18.65 -17.61 -34.64
C LYS A 403 -19.05 -18.92 -33.96
N LEU A 404 -18.07 -19.78 -33.73
CA LEU A 404 -18.21 -20.97 -32.88
C LEU A 404 -18.18 -20.52 -31.42
N GLN A 405 -19.26 -20.77 -30.68
CA GLN A 405 -19.29 -20.69 -29.22
C GLN A 405 -19.46 -22.08 -28.64
N LEU A 406 -18.53 -22.47 -27.77
CA LEU A 406 -18.70 -23.60 -26.85
C LEU A 406 -19.36 -23.06 -25.59
N VAL A 407 -20.59 -23.49 -25.33
CA VAL A 407 -21.29 -23.21 -24.07
C VAL A 407 -21.12 -24.43 -23.19
N ALA A 408 -20.43 -24.29 -22.06
CA ALA A 408 -20.42 -25.31 -21.02
C ALA A 408 -21.82 -25.36 -20.39
N LYS A 409 -22.42 -26.56 -20.34
CA LYS A 409 -23.57 -26.82 -19.49
C LYS A 409 -23.04 -27.39 -18.18
N PHE A 410 -23.28 -26.67 -17.09
CA PHE A 410 -23.12 -27.21 -15.74
C PHE A 410 -24.34 -28.03 -15.37
#